data_AF-A0AAV4IH66-F1
#
_entry.id   AF-A0AAV4IH66-F1
#
_cell.length_a   1.000
_cell.length_b   1.000
_cell.length_c   1.000
_cell.angle_alpha   90.00
_cell.angle_beta   90.00
_cell.angle_gamma   90.00
#
_symmetry.space_group_name_H-M   'P 1'
#
loop_
_entity.id
_entity.type
_entity.pdbx_description
1 polymer ?
#
loop_
_entity_poly.entity_id
_entity_poly.type
_entity_poly.pdbx_seq_one_letter_code
_entity_poly.pdbx_strand_id
1 'polypeptide(L)'
;MVRANGRVKQKDIVDDEGISKERVHHIVTTGLGYRKVSACWVPRQLTVEMKAQRKDMCTQLLLERYNAEGEAFLQRLLTGDESWAQHYDPECKAQSMEYRHKTSPSPRKFKVISST
;
A
#
# COMPACT_ATOMS: atom_id res chain seq x y z
N MET A 1 -15.57 16.44 -8.81
CA MET A 1 -14.25 16.67 -8.16
C MET A 1 -13.52 15.39 -7.76
N VAL A 2 -14.05 14.56 -6.83
CA VAL A 2 -13.33 13.40 -6.25
C VAL A 2 -12.89 12.34 -7.28
N ARG A 3 -13.70 12.09 -8.33
CA ARG A 3 -13.36 11.17 -9.43
C ARG A 3 -12.19 11.67 -10.30
N ALA A 4 -12.07 12.98 -10.45
CA ALA A 4 -11.01 13.60 -11.25
C ALA A 4 -9.70 13.75 -10.45
N ASN A 5 -9.79 14.06 -9.16
CA ASN A 5 -8.65 14.14 -8.25
C ASN A 5 -8.98 13.49 -6.90
N GLY A 6 -8.43 12.30 -6.66
CA GLY A 6 -8.63 11.59 -5.40
C GLY A 6 -7.99 12.28 -4.18
N ARG A 7 -7.04 13.18 -4.37
CA ARG A 7 -6.32 13.87 -3.27
C ARG A 7 -6.97 15.18 -2.81
N VAL A 8 -8.14 15.51 -3.34
CA VAL A 8 -8.91 16.70 -2.94
C VAL A 8 -9.18 16.71 -1.43
N LYS A 9 -9.03 17.86 -0.77
CA LYS A 9 -9.37 18.00 0.65
C LYS A 9 -10.86 18.29 0.75
N GLN A 10 -11.50 17.81 1.82
CA GLN A 10 -12.93 18.11 2.05
C GLN A 10 -13.19 19.62 2.11
N LYS A 11 -12.26 20.40 2.66
CA LYS A 11 -12.36 21.86 2.69
C LYS A 11 -12.49 22.46 1.28
N ASP A 12 -11.71 21.96 0.33
CA ASP A 12 -11.73 22.48 -1.04
C ASP A 12 -13.07 22.19 -1.72
N ILE A 13 -13.72 21.07 -1.37
CA ILE A 13 -15.08 20.73 -1.85
C ILE A 13 -16.14 21.60 -1.15
N VAL A 14 -15.98 21.86 0.14
CA VAL A 14 -16.88 22.73 0.91
C VAL A 14 -16.86 24.15 0.34
N ASP A 15 -15.66 24.67 0.06
CA ASP A 15 -15.46 26.03 -0.46
C ASP A 15 -16.01 26.18 -1.89
N ASP A 16 -15.93 25.14 -2.72
CA ASP A 16 -16.41 25.15 -4.12
C ASP A 16 -17.92 24.95 -4.23
N GLU A 17 -18.49 24.04 -3.43
CA GLU A 17 -19.92 23.65 -3.52
C GLU A 17 -20.81 24.41 -2.52
N GLY A 18 -20.23 25.09 -1.53
CA GLY A 18 -20.98 25.85 -0.49
C GLY A 18 -21.77 24.97 0.49
N ILE A 19 -21.39 23.71 0.67
CA ILE A 19 -22.11 22.73 1.50
C ILE A 19 -21.32 22.44 2.79
N SER A 20 -22.01 22.12 3.89
CA SER A 20 -21.34 21.71 5.14
C SER A 20 -20.41 20.49 4.95
N LYS A 21 -19.34 20.44 5.75
CA LYS A 21 -18.34 19.37 5.73
C LYS A 21 -18.93 17.99 5.99
N GLU A 22 -19.93 17.89 6.88
CA GLU A 22 -20.64 16.66 7.23
C GLU A 22 -21.39 16.12 6.01
N ARG A 23 -22.08 17.01 5.29
CA ARG A 23 -22.82 16.64 4.09
C ARG A 23 -21.88 16.20 2.97
N VAL A 24 -20.76 16.90 2.77
CA VAL A 24 -19.70 16.46 1.85
C VAL A 24 -19.20 15.06 2.23
N HIS A 25 -18.92 14.81 3.51
CA HIS A 25 -18.49 13.49 3.97
C HIS A 25 -19.54 12.41 3.69
N HIS A 26 -20.82 12.70 3.97
CA HIS A 26 -21.92 11.77 3.74
C HIS A 26 -22.12 11.45 2.26
N ILE A 27 -22.11 12.46 1.39
CA ILE A 27 -22.26 12.28 -0.06
C ILE A 27 -21.10 11.45 -0.61
N VAL A 28 -19.86 11.77 -0.24
CA VAL A 28 -18.67 11.06 -0.73
C VAL A 28 -18.65 9.60 -0.24
N THR A 29 -18.98 9.36 1.04
CA THR A 29 -18.82 8.03 1.65
C THR A 29 -20.01 7.11 1.44
N THR A 30 -21.21 7.65 1.60
CA THR A 30 -22.48 6.91 1.54
C THR A 30 -23.09 6.99 0.16
N GLY A 31 -23.20 8.20 -0.41
CA GLY A 31 -23.83 8.41 -1.72
C GLY A 31 -22.99 7.88 -2.89
N LEU A 32 -21.70 8.18 -2.90
CA LEU A 32 -20.78 7.83 -3.99
C LEU A 32 -19.94 6.58 -3.69
N GLY A 33 -19.96 6.07 -2.46
CA GLY A 33 -19.24 4.87 -2.08
C GLY A 33 -17.72 5.00 -2.07
N TYR A 34 -17.18 6.21 -1.85
CA TYR A 34 -15.73 6.43 -1.71
C TYR A 34 -15.29 6.33 -0.25
N ARG A 35 -14.02 6.04 -0.04
CA ARG A 35 -13.35 6.11 1.25
C ARG A 35 -11.99 6.76 1.11
N LYS A 36 -11.53 7.44 2.13
CA LYS A 36 -10.19 8.02 2.15
C LYS A 36 -9.18 6.97 2.60
N VAL A 37 -8.23 6.62 1.75
CA VAL A 37 -7.24 5.56 1.99
C VAL A 37 -5.83 6.09 1.75
N SER A 38 -4.88 5.67 2.58
CA SER A 38 -3.45 5.90 2.33
C SER A 38 -2.89 4.78 1.45
N ALA A 39 -1.86 5.09 0.65
CA ALA A 39 -1.14 4.06 -0.07
C ALA A 39 -0.36 3.14 0.87
N CYS A 40 -0.39 1.83 0.60
CA CYS A 40 0.51 0.88 1.26
C CYS A 40 1.90 1.03 0.67
N TRP A 41 2.91 1.18 1.53
CA TRP A 41 4.31 1.18 1.13
C TRP A 41 4.74 -0.22 0.75
N VAL A 42 5.26 -0.38 -0.47
CA VAL A 42 5.80 -1.65 -0.97
C VAL A 42 7.24 -1.42 -1.41
N PRO A 43 8.21 -2.25 -0.98
CA PRO A 43 9.64 -2.02 -1.26
C PRO A 43 9.96 -1.84 -2.74
N ARG A 44 9.35 -2.65 -3.63
CA ARG A 44 9.61 -2.63 -5.07
C ARG A 44 8.37 -3.03 -5.86
N GLN A 45 8.19 -2.44 -7.03
CA GLN A 45 7.21 -2.90 -8.01
C GLN A 45 7.80 -4.10 -8.76
N LEU A 46 7.27 -5.30 -8.48
CA LEU A 46 7.70 -6.53 -9.13
C LEU A 46 6.93 -6.76 -10.44
N THR A 47 7.62 -7.21 -11.48
CA THR A 47 6.99 -7.69 -12.72
C THR A 47 6.25 -9.01 -12.48
N VAL A 48 5.48 -9.47 -13.47
CA VAL A 48 4.74 -10.73 -13.36
C VAL A 48 5.72 -11.92 -13.26
N GLU A 49 6.80 -11.87 -14.02
CA GLU A 49 7.84 -12.89 -14.07
C GLU A 49 8.60 -12.95 -12.74
N MET A 50 8.98 -11.80 -12.18
CA MET A 50 9.61 -11.73 -10.85
C MET A 50 8.73 -12.33 -9.75
N LYS A 51 7.40 -12.17 -9.86
CA LYS A 51 6.45 -12.75 -8.89
C LYS A 51 6.37 -14.27 -9.05
N ALA A 52 6.31 -14.76 -10.29
CA ALA A 52 6.29 -16.19 -10.58
C ALA A 52 7.57 -16.86 -10.06
N GLN A 53 8.73 -16.34 -10.45
CA GLN A 53 10.02 -16.86 -9.99
C GLN A 53 10.15 -16.87 -8.46
N ARG A 54 9.71 -15.79 -7.78
CA ARG A 54 9.72 -15.76 -6.30
C ARG A 54 8.81 -16.82 -5.69
N LYS A 55 7.62 -17.02 -6.26
CA LYS A 55 6.69 -18.07 -5.79
C LYS A 55 7.32 -19.45 -5.95
N ASP A 56 7.92 -19.72 -7.10
CA ASP A 56 8.52 -21.02 -7.41
C ASP A 56 9.70 -21.31 -6.48
N MET A 57 10.60 -20.33 -6.30
CA MET A 57 11.72 -20.45 -5.37
C MET A 57 11.26 -20.68 -3.92
N CYS A 58 10.28 -19.92 -3.43
CA CYS A 58 9.77 -20.11 -2.07
C CYS A 58 9.11 -21.48 -1.89
N THR A 59 8.41 -21.97 -2.92
CA THR A 59 7.74 -23.27 -2.87
C THR A 59 8.78 -24.40 -2.78
N GLN A 60 9.76 -24.38 -3.69
CA GLN A 60 10.77 -25.44 -3.78
C GLN A 60 11.77 -25.43 -2.61
N LEU A 61 12.23 -24.24 -2.21
CA LEU A 61 13.33 -24.14 -1.23
C LEU A 61 12.84 -24.14 0.22
N LEU A 62 11.62 -23.67 0.47
CA LEU A 62 11.11 -23.49 1.84
C LEU A 62 9.89 -24.36 2.11
N LEU A 63 8.85 -24.28 1.28
CA LEU A 63 7.58 -24.94 1.58
C LEU A 63 7.68 -26.47 1.51
N GLU A 64 8.31 -27.01 0.48
CA GLU A 64 8.49 -28.46 0.33
C GLU A 64 9.33 -29.04 1.48
N ARG A 65 10.40 -28.36 1.87
CA ARG A 65 11.25 -28.77 3.01
C ARG A 65 10.51 -28.68 4.33
N TYR A 66 9.76 -27.61 4.54
CA TYR A 66 8.92 -27.48 5.72
C TYR A 66 7.86 -28.59 5.79
N ASN A 67 7.24 -28.97 4.68
CA ASN A 67 6.27 -30.07 4.66
C ASN A 67 6.92 -31.43 4.98
N ALA A 68 8.19 -31.63 4.62
CA ALA A 68 8.91 -32.87 4.88
C ALA A 68 9.50 -32.95 6.30
N GLU A 69 10.04 -31.84 6.80
CA GLU A 69 10.87 -31.81 8.02
C GLU A 69 10.21 -31.04 9.18
N GLY A 70 9.12 -30.30 8.92
CA GLY A 70 8.38 -29.52 9.91
C GLY A 70 9.21 -28.45 10.61
N GLU A 71 8.96 -28.27 11.90
CA GLU A 71 9.63 -27.28 12.75
C GLU A 71 11.15 -27.48 12.85
N ALA A 72 11.64 -28.72 12.69
CA ALA A 72 13.07 -29.01 12.74
C ALA A 72 13.85 -28.32 11.61
N PHE A 73 13.20 -28.02 10.48
CA PHE A 73 13.79 -27.21 9.40
C PHE A 73 13.94 -25.75 9.83
N LEU A 74 12.92 -25.17 10.46
CA LEU A 74 12.93 -23.77 10.91
C LEU A 74 14.00 -23.53 11.99
N GLN A 75 14.18 -24.48 12.90
CA GLN A 75 15.20 -24.39 13.96
C GLN A 75 16.64 -24.35 13.43
N ARG A 76 16.89 -24.89 12.23
CA ARG A 76 18.20 -24.86 11.57
C ARG A 76 18.39 -23.63 10.67
N LEU A 77 17.33 -22.88 10.40
CA LEU A 77 17.38 -21.74 9.50
C LEU A 77 17.99 -20.54 10.23
N LEU A 78 19.24 -20.22 9.89
CA LEU A 78 19.89 -18.98 10.30
C LEU A 78 19.70 -17.95 9.19
N THR A 79 19.08 -16.82 9.53
CA THR A 79 18.91 -15.68 8.61
C THR A 79 19.60 -14.44 9.17
N GLY A 80 20.05 -13.56 8.29
CA GLY A 80 20.61 -12.26 8.64
C GLY A 80 20.27 -11.26 7.54
N ASP A 81 20.02 -10.01 7.92
CA ASP A 81 19.78 -8.89 7.00
C ASP A 81 20.44 -7.62 7.56
N GLU A 82 20.85 -6.73 6.67
CA GLU A 82 21.47 -5.45 7.03
C GLU A 82 20.46 -4.32 6.79
N SER A 83 20.12 -3.59 7.87
CA SER A 83 19.22 -2.44 7.80
C SER A 83 19.98 -1.15 8.09
N TRP A 84 20.01 -0.24 7.12
CA TRP A 84 20.55 1.11 7.31
C TRP A 84 19.56 1.97 8.11
N ALA A 85 19.98 2.50 9.26
CA ALA A 85 19.23 3.46 10.04
C ALA A 85 19.55 4.89 9.56
N GLN A 86 18.70 5.43 8.68
CA GLN A 86 18.84 6.81 8.19
C GLN A 86 17.82 7.72 8.89
N HIS A 87 18.27 8.87 9.41
CA HIS A 87 17.37 9.94 9.84
C HIS A 87 16.76 10.61 8.61
N TYR A 88 15.51 10.26 8.30
CA TYR A 88 14.70 10.87 7.24
C TYR A 88 13.28 11.07 7.78
N ASP A 89 12.74 12.29 7.65
CA ASP A 89 11.34 12.60 7.93
C ASP A 89 10.55 12.54 6.61
N PRO A 90 9.95 11.38 6.26
CA PRO A 90 9.10 11.28 5.08
C PRO A 90 7.81 12.09 5.25
N GLU A 91 7.17 12.40 4.11
CA GLU A 91 5.77 12.85 4.07
C GLU A 91 4.90 12.04 5.04
N CYS A 92 4.11 12.73 5.85
CA CYS A 92 3.26 12.06 6.81
C CYS A 92 2.18 11.27 6.08
N LYS A 93 1.77 10.12 6.64
CA LYS A 93 0.77 9.22 6.03
C LYS A 93 -0.51 9.94 5.60
N ALA A 94 -0.89 11.00 6.32
CA ALA A 94 -2.04 11.85 6.02
C ALA A 94 -1.92 12.61 4.67
N GLN A 95 -0.72 13.04 4.26
CA GLN A 95 -0.50 13.74 2.99
C GLN A 95 -0.69 12.80 1.79
N SER A 96 -0.43 11.50 1.97
CA SER A 96 -0.61 10.48 0.93
C SER A 96 -2.04 9.96 0.75
N MET A 97 -2.99 10.45 1.56
CA MET A 97 -4.35 9.93 1.55
C MET A 97 -5.14 10.42 0.34
N GLU A 98 -5.83 9.49 -0.31
CA GLU A 98 -6.70 9.77 -1.46
C GLU A 98 -8.04 9.04 -1.34
N TYR A 99 -9.08 9.62 -1.93
CA TYR A 99 -10.37 9.00 -2.08
C TYR A 99 -10.33 7.90 -3.14
N ARG A 100 -10.79 6.72 -2.76
CA ARG A 100 -10.95 5.56 -3.65
C ARG A 100 -12.34 4.97 -3.48
N HIS A 101 -12.90 4.47 -4.56
CA HIS A 101 -14.15 3.72 -4.51
C HIS A 101 -13.96 2.44 -3.68
N LYS A 102 -14.98 2.01 -2.94
CA LYS A 102 -14.91 0.83 -2.06
C LYS A 102 -14.48 -0.45 -2.77
N THR A 103 -14.81 -0.58 -4.06
CA THR A 103 -14.44 -1.75 -4.88
C THR A 103 -13.03 -1.66 -5.47
N SER A 104 -12.37 -0.51 -5.38
CA SER A 104 -11.02 -0.34 -5.91
C SER A 104 -9.97 -0.94 -4.96
N PRO A 105 -8.90 -1.53 -5.51
CA PRO A 105 -7.77 -1.97 -4.69
C PRO A 105 -7.12 -0.77 -3.98
N SER A 106 -6.53 -1.02 -2.82
CA SER A 106 -5.77 0.00 -2.10
C SER A 106 -4.59 0.49 -2.95
N PRO A 107 -4.32 1.80 -2.97
CA PRO A 107 -3.17 2.34 -3.67
C PRO A 107 -1.88 1.77 -3.09
N ARG A 108 -0.87 1.61 -3.94
CA ARG A 108 0.48 1.18 -3.55
C ARG A 108 1.45 2.30 -3.88
N LYS A 109 2.33 2.61 -2.92
CA LYS A 109 3.44 3.55 -3.12
C LYS A 109 4.71 2.70 -3.10
N PHE A 110 5.46 2.75 -4.20
CA PHE A 110 6.74 2.06 -4.29
C PHE A 110 7.87 3.01 -3.91
N LYS A 111 8.94 2.50 -3.26
CA LYS A 111 10.17 3.27 -3.14
C LYS A 111 10.72 3.51 -4.56
N VAL A 112 10.95 4.78 -4.89
CA VAL A 112 11.72 5.16 -6.07
C VAL A 112 13.16 5.23 -5.61
N ILE A 113 13.97 4.26 -6.03
CA ILE A 113 15.43 4.35 -5.88
C ILE A 113 15.90 5.06 -7.15
N SER A 114 16.60 6.19 -7.01
CA SER A 114 17.23 6.84 -8.17
C SER A 114 18.21 5.85 -8.79
N SER A 115 18.03 5.52 -10.06
CA SER A 115 19.06 4.81 -10.82
C SER A 115 20.34 5.65 -10.78
N THR A 116 21.41 5.07 -10.23
CA THR A 116 22.77 5.58 -10.43
C THR A 116 23.29 5.12 -11.78
#